data_AF-A0A2D6PHF3-F1
#
_entry.id   AF-A0A2D6PHF3-F1
#
_cell.length_a   1.000
_cell.length_b   1.000
_cell.length_c   1.000
_cell.angle_alpha   90.00
_cell.angle_beta   90.00
_cell.angle_gamma   90.00
#
_symmetry.space_group_name_H-M   'P 1'
#
loop_
_entity.id
_entity.type
_entity.pdbx_description
1 polymer ?
#
loop_
_entity_poly.entity_id
_entity_poly.type
_entity_poly.pdbx_seq_one_letter_code
_entity_poly.pdbx_strand_id
1 'polypeptide(L)'
;MGELLIENWDITLEIINIIGDRVRKVLTYGLPSLRNLIKNSGDLRIIAEIGKASGESAKYVLEMGLPCFKNLIKSSGDLREIGLIIAEIGKASGENAEHVLIFALPSLGNLIKNSDYLRIIVEIINASEEYNVVVLTDGLPHLENLIKSSDDLREIGLIIANKFKKHYYRTILILRGKKEIKNIRDIEEKEELVDYYIRKLGESEYTTKIITENLDELASPDKTFNRLEFEKTGSVLIPLGGKLIGYLYRIVTQDAYEAWLRAEEFLTESDGTCHCEEIIKKRGKPRIIKRKDGLIAVMTRYAGEALRSYKPANQEESDEINRQIGWIVDKIVASGIRHGHLHGGNYTVLKQKGRIILKVIDFDQAVSP
;
A
#
# COMPACT_ATOMS: atom_id res chain seq x y z
N MET A 1 35.81 -31.80 -16.94
CA MET A 1 34.44 -31.61 -17.45
C MET A 1 33.97 -30.17 -17.28
N GLY A 2 34.13 -29.55 -16.11
CA GLY A 2 33.75 -28.15 -15.96
C GLY A 2 34.56 -27.15 -16.82
N GLU A 3 35.88 -27.33 -16.96
CA GLU A 3 36.71 -26.46 -17.84
C GLU A 3 36.23 -26.54 -19.30
N LEU A 4 35.94 -27.76 -19.77
CA LEU A 4 35.34 -28.00 -21.09
C LEU A 4 33.98 -27.32 -21.27
N LEU A 5 33.14 -27.21 -20.21
CA LEU A 5 31.85 -26.52 -20.28
C LEU A 5 32.00 -25.00 -20.43
N ILE A 6 33.05 -24.42 -19.84
CA ILE A 6 33.33 -22.98 -19.97
C ILE A 6 33.94 -22.68 -21.34
N GLU A 7 34.90 -23.49 -21.78
CA GLU A 7 35.55 -23.34 -23.09
C GLU A 7 34.58 -23.57 -24.25
N ASN A 8 33.50 -24.33 -24.03
CA ASN A 8 32.48 -24.64 -25.03
C ASN A 8 31.11 -24.13 -24.59
N TRP A 9 31.08 -22.91 -24.05
CA TRP A 9 29.88 -22.32 -23.46
C TRP A 9 28.70 -22.21 -24.44
N ASP A 10 28.97 -21.78 -25.67
CA ASP A 10 27.93 -21.65 -26.70
C ASP A 10 27.22 -22.99 -26.96
N ILE A 11 27.99 -24.08 -26.96
CA ILE A 11 27.49 -25.45 -27.09
C ILE A 11 26.71 -25.86 -25.83
N THR A 12 27.14 -25.42 -24.64
CA THR A 12 26.45 -25.70 -23.38
C THR A 12 25.09 -25.03 -23.32
N LEU A 13 24.97 -23.77 -23.76
CA LEU A 13 23.69 -23.08 -23.89
C LEU A 13 22.78 -23.73 -24.93
N GLU A 14 23.33 -24.14 -26.07
CA GLU A 14 22.58 -24.87 -27.09
C GLU A 14 22.03 -26.20 -26.54
N ILE A 15 22.83 -26.95 -25.79
CA ILE A 15 22.41 -28.17 -25.10
C ILE A 15 21.31 -27.89 -24.07
N ILE A 16 21.45 -26.85 -23.25
CA ILE A 16 20.45 -26.46 -22.24
C ILE A 16 19.11 -26.11 -22.91
N ASN A 17 19.16 -25.33 -24.00
CA ASN A 17 17.99 -24.99 -24.79
C ASN A 17 17.33 -26.23 -25.44
N ILE A 18 18.13 -27.21 -25.86
CA ILE A 18 17.63 -28.46 -26.45
C ILE A 18 16.99 -29.39 -25.42
N ILE A 19 17.57 -29.49 -24.22
CA ILE A 19 17.10 -30.47 -23.21
C ILE A 19 15.89 -29.97 -22.39
N GLY A 20 15.57 -28.67 -22.42
CA GLY A 20 14.39 -28.09 -21.76
C GLY A 20 14.31 -28.51 -20.29
N ASP A 21 13.16 -28.99 -19.82
CA ASP A 21 12.96 -29.39 -18.41
C ASP A 21 13.87 -30.53 -17.90
N ARG A 22 14.56 -31.26 -18.79
CA ARG A 22 15.57 -32.27 -18.39
C ARG A 22 16.86 -31.63 -17.90
N VAL A 23 17.00 -30.30 -18.08
CA VAL A 23 18.00 -29.42 -17.47
C VAL A 23 18.17 -29.73 -15.98
N ARG A 24 17.11 -30.07 -15.25
CA ARG A 24 17.17 -30.33 -13.80
C ARG A 24 18.34 -31.24 -13.41
N LYS A 25 18.54 -32.37 -14.09
CA LYS A 25 19.64 -33.30 -13.75
C LYS A 25 21.02 -32.71 -14.06
N VAL A 26 21.12 -31.97 -15.16
CA VAL A 26 22.35 -31.26 -15.55
C VAL A 26 22.68 -30.17 -14.53
N LEU A 27 21.69 -29.44 -14.04
CA LEU A 27 21.87 -28.43 -12.99
C LEU A 27 22.20 -29.06 -11.64
N THR A 28 21.45 -30.06 -11.20
CA THR A 28 21.63 -30.68 -9.87
C THR A 28 23.03 -31.28 -9.69
N TYR A 29 23.58 -31.92 -10.73
CA TYR A 29 24.89 -32.59 -10.64
C TYR A 29 26.03 -31.79 -11.29
N GLY A 30 25.72 -30.98 -12.30
CA GLY A 30 26.71 -30.20 -13.06
C GLY A 30 27.11 -28.90 -12.38
N LEU A 31 26.16 -28.11 -11.84
CA LEU A 31 26.48 -26.82 -11.21
C LEU A 31 27.44 -26.94 -10.02
N PRO A 32 27.29 -27.91 -9.09
CA PRO A 32 28.27 -28.09 -8.02
C PRO A 32 29.69 -28.36 -8.56
N SER A 33 29.80 -29.01 -9.71
CA SER A 33 31.08 -29.29 -10.37
C SER A 33 31.69 -28.04 -11.05
N LEU A 34 30.88 -27.00 -11.30
CA LEU A 34 31.34 -25.70 -11.82
C LEU A 34 31.80 -24.73 -10.73
N ARG A 35 31.58 -25.06 -9.45
CA ARG A 35 31.91 -24.21 -8.29
C ARG A 35 33.36 -23.69 -8.30
N ASN A 36 34.31 -24.53 -8.69
CA ASN A 36 35.74 -24.19 -8.67
C ASN A 36 36.20 -23.38 -9.89
N LEU A 37 35.29 -23.18 -10.85
CA LEU A 37 35.60 -22.55 -12.13
C LEU A 37 35.04 -21.14 -12.26
N ILE A 38 34.06 -20.81 -11.41
CA ILE A 38 33.49 -19.48 -11.29
C ILE A 38 34.36 -18.70 -10.31
N LYS A 39 35.18 -17.80 -10.83
CA LYS A 39 36.26 -17.11 -10.11
C LYS A 39 36.00 -15.62 -9.95
N ASN A 40 35.15 -15.03 -10.79
CA ASN A 40 34.84 -13.61 -10.80
C ASN A 40 33.35 -13.35 -11.10
N SER A 41 32.93 -12.08 -11.04
CA SER A 41 31.54 -11.68 -11.27
C SER A 41 31.09 -11.82 -12.72
N GLY A 42 32.00 -11.73 -13.69
CA GLY A 42 31.74 -12.02 -15.10
C GLY A 42 31.33 -13.47 -15.34
N ASP A 43 31.92 -14.40 -14.59
CA ASP A 43 31.55 -15.82 -14.63
C ASP A 43 30.14 -16.08 -14.07
N LEU A 44 29.55 -15.12 -13.34
CA LEU A 44 28.18 -15.23 -12.82
C LEU A 44 27.14 -14.93 -13.90
N ARG A 45 27.49 -14.18 -14.95
CA ARG A 45 26.58 -13.94 -16.09
C ARG A 45 26.25 -15.23 -16.82
N ILE A 46 27.20 -16.16 -16.88
CA ILE A 46 27.03 -17.51 -17.41
C ILE A 46 25.86 -18.22 -16.68
N ILE A 47 25.74 -17.99 -15.37
CA ILE A 47 24.70 -18.58 -14.53
C ILE A 47 23.35 -17.93 -14.77
N ALA A 48 23.35 -16.61 -15.00
CA ALA A 48 22.16 -15.88 -15.41
C ALA A 48 21.60 -16.45 -16.71
N GLU A 49 22.47 -16.70 -17.69
CA GLU A 49 22.10 -17.28 -18.99
C GLU A 49 21.65 -18.75 -18.87
N ILE A 50 22.30 -19.59 -18.04
CA ILE A 50 21.78 -20.92 -17.68
C ILE A 50 20.37 -20.78 -17.09
N GLY A 51 20.19 -19.87 -16.13
CA GLY A 51 18.89 -19.64 -15.47
C GLY A 51 17.81 -19.24 -16.48
N LYS A 52 18.11 -18.30 -17.37
CA LYS A 52 17.21 -17.88 -18.44
C LYS A 52 16.81 -19.03 -19.36
N ALA A 53 17.79 -19.80 -19.83
CA ALA A 53 17.57 -20.95 -20.71
C ALA A 53 16.86 -22.12 -20.01
N SER A 54 16.88 -22.16 -18.67
CA SER A 54 16.28 -23.22 -17.87
C SER A 54 14.78 -23.02 -17.60
N GLY A 55 14.21 -21.85 -17.89
CA GLY A 55 12.79 -21.55 -17.65
C GLY A 55 12.37 -21.85 -16.21
N GLU A 56 11.33 -22.66 -16.01
CA GLU A 56 10.85 -23.07 -14.67
C GLU A 56 11.89 -23.85 -13.83
N SER A 57 12.86 -24.49 -14.48
CA SER A 57 13.97 -25.18 -13.80
C SER A 57 15.06 -24.23 -13.29
N ALA A 58 14.96 -22.93 -13.58
CA ALA A 58 15.87 -21.90 -13.09
C ALA A 58 16.01 -21.86 -11.56
N LYS A 59 14.98 -22.29 -10.81
CA LYS A 59 15.06 -22.40 -9.35
C LYS A 59 16.20 -23.29 -8.86
N TYR A 60 16.56 -24.34 -9.58
CA TYR A 60 17.67 -25.23 -9.20
C TYR A 60 19.03 -24.56 -9.39
N VAL A 61 19.13 -23.59 -10.30
CA VAL A 61 20.33 -22.75 -10.48
C VAL A 61 20.55 -21.91 -9.23
N LEU A 62 19.48 -21.40 -8.64
CA LEU A 62 19.54 -20.58 -7.43
C LEU A 62 19.75 -21.43 -6.18
N GLU A 63 19.03 -22.53 -6.03
CA GLU A 63 19.14 -23.41 -4.86
C GLU A 63 20.54 -24.03 -4.75
N MET A 64 21.10 -24.52 -5.86
CA MET A 64 22.37 -25.27 -5.86
C MET A 64 23.57 -24.40 -6.27
N GLY A 65 23.35 -23.43 -7.15
CA GLY A 65 24.41 -22.54 -7.63
C GLY A 65 24.71 -21.46 -6.60
N LEU A 66 23.72 -20.74 -6.07
CA LEU A 66 23.98 -19.54 -5.27
C LEU A 66 24.89 -19.74 -4.04
N PRO A 67 24.80 -20.86 -3.29
CA PRO A 67 25.75 -21.16 -2.21
C PRO A 67 27.21 -21.24 -2.67
N CYS A 68 27.44 -21.56 -3.95
CA CYS A 68 28.78 -21.61 -4.55
C CYS A 68 29.38 -20.21 -4.76
N PHE A 69 28.57 -19.15 -4.84
CA PHE A 69 29.00 -17.78 -5.21
C PHE A 69 29.08 -16.83 -4.04
N LYS A 70 28.58 -17.23 -2.86
CA LYS A 70 28.59 -16.42 -1.64
C LYS A 70 29.97 -15.82 -1.31
N ASN A 71 31.05 -16.55 -1.64
CA ASN A 71 32.43 -16.13 -1.37
C ASN A 71 33.03 -15.17 -2.43
N LEU A 72 32.32 -14.95 -3.54
CA LEU A 72 32.73 -14.03 -4.61
C LEU A 72 32.27 -12.59 -4.36
N ILE A 73 31.37 -12.40 -3.39
CA ILE A 73 30.78 -11.10 -3.05
C ILE A 73 31.73 -10.38 -2.10
N LYS A 74 32.60 -9.54 -2.65
CA LYS A 74 33.65 -8.83 -1.88
C LYS A 74 33.39 -7.34 -1.75
N SER A 75 32.52 -6.80 -2.60
CA SER A 75 32.16 -5.39 -2.67
C SER A 75 30.66 -5.18 -2.85
N SER A 76 30.20 -3.94 -2.67
CA SER A 76 28.84 -3.52 -3.02
C SER A 76 28.56 -3.61 -4.53
N GLY A 77 29.60 -3.46 -5.36
CA GLY A 77 29.50 -3.66 -6.80
C GLY A 77 29.18 -5.11 -7.17
N ASP A 78 29.88 -6.07 -6.56
CA ASP A 78 29.64 -7.50 -6.76
C ASP A 78 28.23 -7.89 -6.30
N LEU A 79 27.79 -7.34 -5.17
CA LEU A 79 26.45 -7.55 -4.63
C LEU A 79 25.37 -7.06 -5.60
N ARG A 80 25.56 -5.88 -6.20
CA ARG A 80 24.64 -5.33 -7.21
C ARG A 80 24.60 -6.17 -8.47
N GLU A 81 25.75 -6.57 -9.00
CA GLU A 81 25.82 -7.43 -10.20
C GLU A 81 25.12 -8.77 -9.96
N ILE A 82 25.33 -9.36 -8.79
CA ILE A 82 24.64 -10.60 -8.38
C ILE A 82 23.14 -10.37 -8.18
N GLY A 83 22.76 -9.24 -7.60
CA GLY A 83 21.36 -8.86 -7.45
C GLY A 83 20.62 -8.77 -8.77
N LEU A 84 21.24 -8.16 -9.77
CA LEU A 84 20.70 -8.08 -11.14
C LEU A 84 20.57 -9.48 -11.77
N ILE A 85 21.60 -10.32 -11.61
CA ILE A 85 21.56 -11.71 -12.10
C ILE A 85 20.41 -12.49 -11.46
N ILE A 86 20.22 -12.36 -10.14
CA ILE A 86 19.12 -13.00 -9.42
C ILE A 86 17.76 -12.49 -9.93
N ALA A 87 17.63 -11.18 -10.19
CA ALA A 87 16.42 -10.62 -10.75
C ALA A 87 16.13 -11.16 -12.17
N GLU A 88 17.15 -11.29 -13.01
CA GLU A 88 17.04 -11.88 -14.34
C GLU A 88 16.64 -13.36 -14.31
N ILE A 89 17.22 -14.14 -13.40
CA ILE A 89 16.84 -15.54 -13.19
C ILE A 89 15.40 -15.62 -12.66
N GLY A 90 15.01 -14.73 -11.75
CA GLY A 90 13.64 -14.64 -11.24
C GLY A 90 12.63 -14.38 -12.35
N LYS A 91 12.94 -13.45 -13.26
CA LYS A 91 12.11 -13.18 -14.44
C LYS A 91 11.92 -14.42 -15.30
N ALA A 92 12.98 -15.18 -15.53
CA ALA A 92 12.92 -16.40 -16.33
C ALA A 92 12.21 -17.57 -15.63
N SER A 93 12.14 -17.55 -14.30
CA SER A 93 11.53 -18.61 -13.49
C SER A 93 9.99 -18.59 -13.51
N GLY A 94 9.37 -17.51 -14.00
CA GLY A 94 7.91 -17.36 -14.04
C GLY A 94 7.26 -17.59 -12.67
N GLU A 95 6.33 -18.55 -12.60
CA GLU A 95 5.66 -19.00 -11.37
C GLU A 95 6.62 -19.36 -10.23
N ASN A 96 7.84 -19.79 -10.55
CA ASN A 96 8.84 -20.18 -9.56
C ASN A 96 9.70 -19.00 -9.08
N ALA A 97 9.37 -17.75 -9.42
CA ALA A 97 10.15 -16.59 -9.01
C ALA A 97 10.20 -16.40 -7.47
N GLU A 98 9.21 -16.90 -6.74
CA GLU A 98 9.21 -16.94 -5.27
C GLU A 98 10.40 -17.74 -4.69
N HIS A 99 10.80 -18.84 -5.37
CA HIS A 99 11.92 -19.67 -4.95
C HIS A 99 13.23 -18.86 -4.98
N VAL A 100 13.32 -17.85 -5.86
CA VAL A 100 14.47 -16.94 -5.89
C VAL A 100 14.62 -16.22 -4.57
N LEU A 101 13.53 -15.75 -3.98
CA LEU A 101 13.62 -15.04 -2.71
C LEU A 101 13.78 -15.98 -1.52
N ILE A 102 13.12 -17.13 -1.54
CA ILE A 102 13.21 -18.14 -0.48
C ILE A 102 14.63 -18.72 -0.37
N PHE A 103 15.31 -18.97 -1.50
CA PHE A 103 16.63 -19.62 -1.47
C PHE A 103 17.80 -18.63 -1.65
N ALA A 104 17.62 -17.59 -2.47
CA ALA A 104 18.70 -16.65 -2.74
C ALA A 104 18.90 -15.64 -1.61
N LEU A 105 17.81 -15.04 -1.09
CA LEU A 105 17.95 -13.99 -0.05
C LEU A 105 18.60 -14.52 1.24
N PRO A 106 18.25 -15.70 1.81
CA PRO A 106 18.89 -16.16 3.03
C PRO A 106 20.37 -16.50 2.83
N SER A 107 20.71 -17.02 1.65
CA SER A 107 22.09 -17.33 1.29
C SER A 107 22.97 -16.07 1.24
N LEU A 108 22.36 -14.94 0.85
CA LEU A 108 22.96 -13.61 0.84
C LEU A 108 22.84 -12.86 2.18
N GLY A 109 22.01 -13.35 3.10
CA GLY A 109 21.68 -12.76 4.41
C GLY A 109 22.87 -12.15 5.17
N ASN A 110 23.98 -12.89 5.23
CA ASN A 110 25.18 -12.50 5.99
C ASN A 110 26.04 -11.44 5.30
N LEU A 111 25.77 -11.13 4.03
CA LEU A 111 26.52 -10.17 3.22
C LEU A 111 25.89 -8.77 3.26
N ILE A 112 24.77 -8.63 3.97
CA ILE A 112 23.93 -7.45 3.93
C ILE A 112 24.35 -6.47 5.01
N LYS A 113 24.94 -5.36 4.56
CA LYS A 113 25.52 -4.34 5.45
C LYS A 113 24.95 -2.93 5.22
N ASN A 114 24.23 -2.67 4.13
CA ASN A 114 23.73 -1.34 3.78
C ASN A 114 22.44 -1.37 2.90
N SER A 115 21.88 -0.17 2.67
CA SER A 115 20.63 0.06 1.93
C SER A 115 20.69 -0.21 0.43
N ASP A 116 21.88 -0.35 -0.18
CA ASP A 116 22.02 -0.71 -1.61
C ASP A 116 21.37 -2.07 -1.91
N TYR A 117 21.28 -2.94 -0.91
CA TYR A 117 20.63 -4.25 -1.03
C TYR A 117 19.10 -4.17 -1.12
N LEU A 118 18.50 -3.13 -0.52
CA LEU A 118 17.05 -2.91 -0.64
C LEU A 118 16.66 -2.66 -2.10
N ARG A 119 17.52 -1.95 -2.86
CA ARG A 119 17.34 -1.74 -4.30
C ARG A 119 17.37 -3.02 -5.11
N ILE A 120 18.21 -3.99 -4.74
CA ILE A 120 18.25 -5.30 -5.39
C ILE A 120 16.95 -6.06 -5.15
N ILE A 121 16.46 -6.05 -3.91
CA ILE A 121 15.16 -6.67 -3.56
C ILE A 121 14.04 -6.02 -4.39
N VAL A 122 14.07 -4.69 -4.56
CA VAL A 122 13.14 -3.98 -5.44
C VAL A 122 13.22 -4.46 -6.87
N GLU A 123 14.42 -4.63 -7.41
CA GLU A 123 14.63 -5.10 -8.78
C GLU A 123 14.10 -6.53 -8.97
N ILE A 124 14.27 -7.41 -7.98
CA ILE A 124 13.71 -8.77 -8.01
C ILE A 124 12.18 -8.74 -7.92
N ILE A 125 11.61 -8.01 -6.95
CA ILE A 125 10.17 -7.75 -6.87
C ILE A 125 9.67 -7.11 -8.17
N ASN A 126 10.50 -6.33 -8.86
CA ASN A 126 10.10 -5.72 -10.10
C ASN A 126 9.98 -6.73 -11.23
N ALA A 127 10.89 -7.70 -11.26
CA ALA A 127 11.00 -8.73 -12.28
C ALA A 127 9.94 -9.83 -12.16
N SER A 128 9.38 -10.05 -10.98
CA SER A 128 8.46 -11.18 -10.71
C SER A 128 6.98 -10.92 -11.01
N GLU A 129 6.63 -9.87 -11.78
CA GLU A 129 5.29 -9.44 -12.24
C GLU A 129 4.05 -10.03 -11.52
N GLU A 130 3.64 -11.26 -11.85
CA GLU A 130 2.44 -11.93 -11.29
C GLU A 130 2.66 -12.60 -9.92
N TYR A 131 3.90 -12.95 -9.58
CA TYR A 131 4.30 -13.69 -8.37
C TYR A 131 4.85 -12.80 -7.27
N ASN A 132 4.75 -11.49 -7.48
CA ASN A 132 5.18 -10.45 -6.55
C ASN A 132 4.55 -10.57 -5.16
N VAL A 133 3.33 -11.11 -5.08
CA VAL A 133 2.63 -11.32 -3.82
C VAL A 133 3.32 -12.40 -2.98
N VAL A 134 3.71 -13.53 -3.60
CA VAL A 134 4.40 -14.63 -2.89
C VAL A 134 5.82 -14.24 -2.54
N VAL A 135 6.47 -13.54 -3.46
CA VAL A 135 7.75 -12.86 -3.25
C VAL A 135 7.73 -11.97 -2.01
N LEU A 136 6.64 -11.24 -1.77
CA LEU A 136 6.48 -10.44 -0.56
C LEU A 136 6.13 -11.29 0.66
N THR A 137 5.19 -12.24 0.60
CA THR A 137 4.80 -13.02 1.79
C THR A 137 5.92 -13.91 2.32
N ASP A 138 6.68 -14.52 1.42
CA ASP A 138 7.65 -15.55 1.77
C ASP A 138 9.08 -14.98 1.81
N GLY A 139 9.33 -13.93 1.03
CA GLY A 139 10.60 -13.21 1.03
C GLY A 139 10.74 -12.19 2.17
N LEU A 140 9.68 -11.45 2.54
CA LEU A 140 9.76 -10.41 3.58
C LEU A 140 10.24 -10.91 4.95
N PRO A 141 9.84 -12.10 5.45
CA PRO A 141 10.37 -12.62 6.71
C PRO A 141 11.90 -12.75 6.71
N HIS A 142 12.51 -13.03 5.56
CA HIS A 142 13.96 -13.07 5.41
C HIS A 142 14.61 -11.68 5.38
N LEU A 143 13.82 -10.62 5.21
CA LEU A 143 14.26 -9.22 5.24
C LEU A 143 14.16 -8.60 6.64
N GLU A 144 13.54 -9.27 7.61
CA GLU A 144 13.33 -8.76 8.98
C GLU A 144 14.64 -8.28 9.62
N ASN A 145 15.73 -9.05 9.45
CA ASN A 145 17.05 -8.71 10.01
C ASN A 145 17.75 -7.53 9.30
N LEU A 146 17.21 -7.09 8.17
CA LEU A 146 17.77 -6.01 7.34
C LEU A 146 17.11 -4.68 7.64
N ILE A 147 15.91 -4.73 8.18
CA ILE A 147 15.13 -3.59 8.61
C ILE A 147 15.67 -3.17 9.99
N LYS A 148 16.61 -2.22 9.99
CA LYS A 148 17.28 -1.76 11.23
C LYS A 148 16.73 -0.43 11.73
N SER A 149 15.97 0.27 10.90
CA SER A 149 15.44 1.59 11.19
C SER A 149 14.04 1.79 10.60
N SER A 150 13.35 2.83 11.08
CA SER A 150 12.09 3.30 10.50
C SER A 150 12.23 3.79 9.06
N ASP A 151 13.41 4.25 8.67
CA ASP A 151 13.66 4.71 7.30
C ASP A 151 13.81 3.52 6.34
N ASP A 152 14.43 2.42 6.77
CA ASP A 152 14.46 1.17 6.00
C ASP A 152 13.03 0.63 5.76
N LEU A 153 12.20 0.64 6.81
CA LEU A 153 10.77 0.29 6.70
C LEU A 153 10.03 1.19 5.72
N ARG A 154 10.29 2.49 5.78
CA ARG A 154 9.65 3.48 4.92
C ARG A 154 10.09 3.29 3.47
N GLU A 155 11.36 3.08 3.21
CA GLU A 155 11.90 2.86 1.86
C GLU A 155 11.29 1.59 1.24
N ILE A 156 11.35 0.45 1.94
CA ILE A 156 10.73 -0.82 1.52
C ILE A 156 9.22 -0.64 1.33
N GLY A 157 8.56 -0.01 2.30
CA GLY A 157 7.12 0.25 2.25
C GLY A 157 6.71 1.11 1.07
N LEU A 158 7.45 2.17 0.74
CA LEU A 158 7.17 3.06 -0.40
C LEU A 158 7.41 2.38 -1.74
N ILE A 159 8.47 1.58 -1.85
CA ILE A 159 8.77 0.80 -3.04
C ILE A 159 7.61 -0.16 -3.35
N ILE A 160 7.16 -0.87 -2.32
CA ILE A 160 6.08 -1.84 -2.46
C ILE A 160 4.75 -1.10 -2.66
N ALA A 161 4.50 0.02 -1.97
CA ALA A 161 3.32 0.87 -2.17
C ALA A 161 3.19 1.37 -3.61
N ASN A 162 4.30 1.82 -4.21
CA ASN A 162 4.32 2.40 -5.55
C ASN A 162 4.01 1.37 -6.64
N LYS A 163 4.42 0.11 -6.43
CA LYS A 163 4.15 -0.97 -7.40
C LYS A 163 2.83 -1.70 -7.13
N PHE A 164 2.41 -1.75 -5.88
CA PHE A 164 1.21 -2.47 -5.45
C PHE A 164 0.28 -1.55 -4.69
N LYS A 165 -0.27 -0.52 -5.35
CA LYS A 165 -1.37 0.28 -4.77
C LYS A 165 -2.47 -0.60 -4.16
N LYS A 166 -2.69 -1.79 -4.74
CA LYS A 166 -3.64 -2.82 -4.26
C LYS A 166 -3.15 -3.61 -3.03
N HIS A 167 -1.84 -3.75 -2.79
CA HIS A 167 -1.27 -4.57 -1.70
C HIS A 167 -0.47 -3.75 -0.66
N TYR A 168 -0.59 -2.42 -0.67
CA TYR A 168 0.03 -1.55 0.33
C TYR A 168 -0.30 -1.99 1.77
N TYR A 169 -1.55 -2.34 2.02
CA TYR A 169 -2.00 -2.77 3.35
C TYR A 169 -1.48 -4.16 3.73
N ARG A 170 -1.42 -5.11 2.78
CA ARG A 170 -0.78 -6.43 2.96
C ARG A 170 0.69 -6.30 3.30
N THR A 171 1.36 -5.35 2.67
CA THR A 171 2.77 -5.03 2.94
C THR A 171 2.95 -4.47 4.35
N ILE A 172 2.11 -3.54 4.77
CA ILE A 172 2.16 -3.00 6.14
C ILE A 172 1.85 -4.09 7.18
N LEU A 173 0.91 -4.98 6.89
CA LEU A 173 0.57 -6.11 7.75
C LEU A 173 1.77 -7.05 7.97
N ILE A 174 2.47 -7.40 6.90
CA ILE A 174 3.65 -8.26 6.94
C ILE A 174 4.83 -7.54 7.62
N LEU A 175 5.10 -6.28 7.23
CA LEU A 175 6.23 -5.48 7.76
C LEU A 175 6.09 -5.09 9.23
N ARG A 176 4.86 -4.97 9.76
CA ARG A 176 4.64 -4.68 11.19
C ARG A 176 4.93 -5.87 12.11
N GLY A 177 5.44 -7.00 11.59
CA GLY A 177 5.95 -8.11 12.40
C GLY A 177 4.90 -8.68 13.35
N LYS A 178 3.61 -8.68 12.96
CA LYS A 178 2.60 -9.29 13.81
C LYS A 178 2.75 -10.80 13.71
N LYS A 179 3.30 -11.39 14.78
CA LYS A 179 3.42 -12.84 15.06
C LYS A 179 2.13 -13.67 14.89
N GLU A 180 1.01 -13.04 14.50
CA GLU A 180 -0.33 -13.64 14.43
C GLU A 180 -0.84 -13.88 13.01
N ILE A 181 -0.09 -13.53 11.95
CA ILE A 181 -0.46 -13.94 10.59
C ILE A 181 -0.13 -15.44 10.45
N LYS A 182 -1.14 -16.29 10.66
CA LYS A 182 -0.97 -17.75 10.70
C LYS A 182 -1.09 -18.39 9.31
N ASN A 183 -1.80 -17.76 8.37
CA ASN A 183 -1.83 -18.17 6.97
C ASN A 183 -2.20 -17.01 6.01
N ILE A 184 -2.10 -17.27 4.70
CA ILE A 184 -2.44 -16.34 3.61
C ILE A 184 -3.93 -15.93 3.61
N ARG A 185 -4.83 -16.80 4.07
CA ARG A 185 -6.28 -16.57 4.09
C ARG A 185 -6.66 -15.46 5.07
N ASP A 186 -5.97 -15.35 6.21
CA ASP A 186 -6.16 -14.26 7.18
C ASP A 186 -5.78 -12.89 6.58
N ILE A 187 -4.84 -12.87 5.63
CA ILE A 187 -4.43 -11.66 4.91
C ILE A 187 -5.50 -11.27 3.89
N GLU A 188 -5.99 -12.25 3.11
CA GLU A 188 -7.03 -12.03 2.09
C GLU A 188 -8.33 -11.50 2.71
N GLU A 189 -8.78 -12.08 3.83
CA GLU A 189 -9.96 -11.61 4.56
C GLU A 189 -9.78 -10.16 5.06
N LYS A 190 -8.56 -9.81 5.51
CA LYS A 190 -8.24 -8.43 5.91
C LYS A 190 -8.14 -7.47 4.73
N GLU A 191 -7.60 -7.89 3.58
CA GLU A 191 -7.59 -7.10 2.34
C GLU A 191 -9.02 -6.82 1.85
N GLU A 192 -9.88 -7.84 1.80
CA GLU A 192 -11.29 -7.67 1.43
C GLU A 192 -12.02 -6.70 2.36
N LEU A 193 -11.71 -6.78 3.66
CA LEU A 193 -12.27 -5.89 4.66
C LEU A 193 -11.77 -4.46 4.44
N VAL A 194 -10.48 -4.25 4.25
CA VAL A 194 -9.90 -2.94 3.90
C VAL A 194 -10.55 -2.36 2.64
N ASP A 195 -10.67 -3.15 1.57
CA ASP A 195 -11.32 -2.74 0.32
C ASP A 195 -12.80 -2.43 0.53
N TYR A 196 -13.49 -3.15 1.41
CA TYR A 196 -14.84 -2.82 1.81
C TYR A 196 -14.91 -1.46 2.50
N TYR A 197 -14.02 -1.18 3.46
CA TYR A 197 -13.95 0.10 4.16
C TYR A 197 -13.60 1.25 3.20
N ILE A 198 -12.61 1.09 2.33
CA ILE A 198 -12.24 2.10 1.31
C ILE A 198 -13.40 2.35 0.36
N ARG A 199 -14.12 1.32 -0.12
CA ARG A 199 -15.31 1.53 -0.98
C ARG A 199 -16.44 2.26 -0.27
N LYS A 200 -16.59 2.08 1.04
CA LYS A 200 -17.62 2.76 1.84
C LYS A 200 -17.22 4.18 2.25
N LEU A 201 -15.93 4.42 2.45
CA LEU A 201 -15.37 5.66 3.00
C LEU A 201 -14.57 6.44 1.97
N GLY A 202 -14.42 6.05 0.72
CA GLY A 202 -13.48 6.69 -0.20
C GLY A 202 -12.01 6.63 0.24
N GLU A 203 -11.11 6.81 -0.73
CA GLU A 203 -9.67 6.79 -0.47
C GLU A 203 -9.16 8.20 -0.15
N SER A 204 -8.48 8.35 0.98
CA SER A 204 -7.81 9.58 1.42
C SER A 204 -6.67 9.23 2.37
N GLU A 205 -5.69 10.12 2.53
CA GLU A 205 -4.59 9.94 3.49
C GLU A 205 -5.10 9.65 4.91
N TYR A 206 -6.22 10.28 5.27
CA TYR A 206 -6.86 10.12 6.57
C TYR A 206 -7.58 8.78 6.72
N THR A 207 -8.38 8.36 5.74
CA THR A 207 -9.06 7.05 5.77
C THR A 207 -8.04 5.91 5.71
N THR A 208 -6.98 6.04 4.92
CA THR A 208 -5.83 5.13 4.93
C THR A 208 -5.20 5.03 6.32
N LYS A 209 -4.86 6.17 6.94
CA LYS A 209 -4.25 6.19 8.27
C LYS A 209 -5.12 5.48 9.32
N ILE A 210 -6.43 5.77 9.37
CA ILE A 210 -7.38 5.09 10.26
C ILE A 210 -7.35 3.59 10.06
N ILE A 211 -7.55 3.17 8.81
CA ILE A 211 -7.69 1.75 8.45
C ILE A 211 -6.40 1.03 8.84
N THR A 212 -5.25 1.60 8.51
CA THR A 212 -3.93 1.05 8.85
C THR A 212 -3.67 1.00 10.35
N GLU A 213 -4.05 2.03 11.12
CA GLU A 213 -3.83 2.08 12.58
C GLU A 213 -4.79 1.17 13.35
N ASN A 214 -5.93 0.80 12.77
CA ASN A 214 -6.98 0.04 13.44
C ASN A 214 -7.29 -1.30 12.79
N LEU A 215 -6.36 -1.82 12.00
CA LEU A 215 -6.64 -2.91 11.07
C LEU A 215 -7.14 -4.21 11.73
N ASP A 216 -6.72 -4.50 12.96
CA ASP A 216 -7.20 -5.66 13.74
C ASP A 216 -8.56 -5.42 14.40
N GLU A 217 -8.94 -4.17 14.58
CA GLU A 217 -10.23 -3.78 15.14
C GLU A 217 -11.31 -3.69 14.06
N LEU A 218 -10.94 -3.61 12.77
CA LEU A 218 -11.88 -3.57 11.64
C LEU A 218 -12.82 -4.77 11.62
N ALA A 219 -12.33 -5.95 12.04
CA ALA A 219 -13.06 -7.20 12.07
C ALA A 219 -13.98 -7.35 13.31
N SER A 220 -13.85 -6.46 14.29
CA SER A 220 -14.69 -6.47 15.49
C SER A 220 -15.95 -5.62 15.26
N PRO A 221 -17.15 -6.22 15.17
CA PRO A 221 -18.38 -5.52 14.81
C PRO A 221 -18.84 -4.46 15.83
N ASP A 222 -18.24 -4.43 17.03
CA ASP A 222 -18.70 -3.66 18.18
C ASP A 222 -17.68 -2.63 18.71
N LYS A 223 -16.53 -2.43 18.04
CA LYS A 223 -15.50 -1.48 18.49
C LYS A 223 -15.48 -0.18 17.66
N THR A 224 -15.35 0.93 18.37
CA THR A 224 -14.96 2.24 17.84
C THR A 224 -13.47 2.25 17.56
N PHE A 225 -13.05 2.66 16.37
CA PHE A 225 -11.64 2.83 16.02
C PHE A 225 -10.95 3.91 16.87
N ASN A 226 -9.63 3.79 17.00
CA ASN A 226 -8.79 4.77 17.67
C ASN A 226 -9.04 6.19 17.17
N ARG A 227 -8.95 7.11 18.13
CA ARG A 227 -9.21 8.54 17.99
C ARG A 227 -8.09 9.18 17.20
N LEU A 228 -8.43 9.95 16.18
CA LEU A 228 -7.51 10.89 15.56
C LEU A 228 -7.80 12.27 16.14
N GLU A 229 -6.87 12.72 16.98
CA GLU A 229 -6.89 14.05 17.59
C GLU A 229 -6.19 15.04 16.65
N PHE A 230 -6.85 16.16 16.35
CA PHE A 230 -6.24 17.26 15.62
C PHE A 230 -5.65 18.26 16.63
N GLU A 231 -4.33 18.23 16.80
CA GLU A 231 -3.61 19.03 17.80
C GLU A 231 -3.90 20.55 17.72
N LYS A 232 -4.24 21.07 16.53
CA LYS A 232 -4.50 22.51 16.34
C LYS A 232 -5.85 23.00 16.86
N THR A 233 -6.89 22.17 16.81
CA THR A 233 -8.26 22.59 17.13
C THR A 233 -8.82 21.89 18.37
N GLY A 234 -8.15 20.84 18.85
CA GLY A 234 -8.70 19.95 19.88
C GLY A 234 -9.90 19.14 19.38
N SER A 235 -10.24 19.26 18.09
CA SER A 235 -11.28 18.46 17.47
C SER A 235 -10.77 17.04 17.29
N VAL A 236 -11.69 16.09 17.40
CA VAL A 236 -11.39 14.66 17.26
C VAL A 236 -12.35 14.10 16.26
N LEU A 237 -11.82 13.38 15.27
CA LEU A 237 -12.65 12.65 14.34
C LEU A 237 -12.54 11.14 14.61
N ILE A 238 -13.67 10.56 14.97
CA ILE A 238 -13.78 9.15 15.35
C ILE A 238 -14.53 8.43 14.24
N PRO A 239 -13.83 7.74 13.32
CA PRO A 239 -14.49 6.86 12.36
C PRO A 239 -15.16 5.71 13.11
N LEU A 240 -16.35 5.30 12.67
CA LEU A 240 -17.13 4.26 13.34
C LEU A 240 -17.06 2.94 12.57
N GLY A 241 -16.81 1.84 13.29
CA GLY A 241 -16.73 0.48 12.74
C GLY A 241 -18.04 -0.29 12.73
N GLY A 242 -18.00 -1.51 12.19
CA GLY A 242 -19.12 -2.46 12.22
C GLY A 242 -20.39 -1.96 11.53
N LYS A 243 -21.52 -1.96 12.25
CA LYS A 243 -22.82 -1.48 11.73
C LYS A 243 -22.86 0.04 11.48
N LEU A 244 -21.85 0.78 11.95
CA LEU A 244 -21.75 2.23 11.85
C LEU A 244 -20.68 2.67 10.83
N ILE A 245 -20.27 1.78 9.93
CA ILE A 245 -19.41 2.12 8.80
C ILE A 245 -20.09 3.19 7.93
N GLY A 246 -19.32 4.19 7.51
CA GLY A 246 -19.83 5.36 6.77
C GLY A 246 -20.29 6.49 7.69
N TYR A 247 -20.08 6.38 9.01
CA TYR A 247 -20.36 7.44 9.97
C TYR A 247 -19.10 7.82 10.75
N LEU A 248 -19.10 9.05 11.25
CA LEU A 248 -18.02 9.59 12.07
C LEU A 248 -18.59 10.45 13.20
N TYR A 249 -17.85 10.60 14.29
CA TYR A 249 -18.09 11.68 15.25
C TYR A 249 -17.10 12.80 15.02
N ARG A 250 -17.57 14.04 14.94
CA ARG A 250 -16.75 15.24 15.10
C ARG A 250 -16.96 15.83 16.48
N ILE A 251 -15.88 16.06 17.21
CA ILE A 251 -15.93 16.81 18.47
C ILE A 251 -15.64 18.28 18.17
N VAL A 252 -16.62 19.15 18.38
CA VAL A 252 -16.57 20.57 18.02
C VAL A 252 -17.05 21.45 19.17
N THR A 253 -16.77 22.75 19.10
CA THR A 253 -17.33 23.74 20.03
C THR A 253 -18.83 23.94 19.79
N GLN A 254 -19.53 24.57 20.75
CA GLN A 254 -20.95 24.93 20.58
C GLN A 254 -21.16 25.84 19.36
N ASP A 255 -20.33 26.87 19.20
CA ASP A 255 -20.42 27.83 18.10
C ASP A 255 -20.21 27.17 16.74
N ALA A 256 -19.26 26.24 16.65
CA ALA A 256 -19.02 25.43 15.46
C ALA A 256 -20.20 24.54 15.10
N TYR A 257 -20.81 23.90 16.11
CA TYR A 257 -22.01 23.10 15.90
C TYR A 257 -23.19 23.94 15.39
N GLU A 258 -23.40 25.14 15.94
CA GLU A 258 -24.46 26.05 15.51
C GLU A 258 -24.24 26.59 14.09
N ALA A 259 -23.00 26.98 13.78
CA ALA A 259 -22.60 27.36 12.43
C ALA A 259 -22.84 26.21 11.44
N TRP A 260 -22.55 24.97 11.82
CA TRP A 260 -22.79 23.81 10.99
C TRP A 260 -24.27 23.51 10.75
N LEU A 261 -25.12 23.60 11.78
CA LEU A 261 -26.57 23.47 11.60
C LEU A 261 -27.11 24.51 10.61
N ARG A 262 -26.62 25.75 10.71
CA ARG A 262 -26.97 26.82 9.78
C ARG A 262 -26.45 26.50 8.37
N ALA A 263 -25.22 26.01 8.24
CA ALA A 263 -24.68 25.61 6.95
C ALA A 263 -25.53 24.53 6.28
N GLU A 264 -25.98 23.52 7.04
CA GLU A 264 -26.85 22.45 6.53
C GLU A 264 -28.17 23.01 5.97
N GLU A 265 -28.77 24.00 6.62
CA GLU A 265 -29.98 24.66 6.12
C GLU A 265 -29.73 25.43 4.81
N PHE A 266 -28.65 26.20 4.73
CA PHE A 266 -28.37 27.07 3.58
C PHE A 266 -27.77 26.33 2.38
N LEU A 267 -27.11 25.21 2.63
CA LEU A 267 -26.45 24.37 1.63
C LEU A 267 -27.31 23.16 1.21
N THR A 268 -28.57 23.10 1.67
CA THR A 268 -29.54 22.13 1.18
C THR A 268 -30.36 22.73 0.03
N GLU A 269 -30.30 22.10 -1.15
CA GLU A 269 -31.13 22.47 -2.30
C GLU A 269 -32.61 22.12 -2.07
N SER A 270 -33.49 22.67 -2.92
CA SER A 270 -34.94 22.41 -2.85
C SER A 270 -35.32 20.94 -3.05
N ASP A 271 -34.47 20.15 -3.69
CA ASP A 271 -34.67 18.71 -3.87
C ASP A 271 -34.15 17.87 -2.68
N GLY A 272 -33.62 18.53 -1.64
CA GLY A 272 -33.07 17.91 -0.44
C GLY A 272 -31.58 17.53 -0.54
N THR A 273 -30.91 17.86 -1.64
CA THR A 273 -29.46 17.63 -1.80
C THR A 273 -28.67 18.56 -0.87
N CYS A 274 -27.91 17.99 0.06
CA CYS A 274 -27.10 18.74 1.01
C CYS A 274 -25.62 18.77 0.59
N HIS A 275 -25.10 19.97 0.39
CA HIS A 275 -23.71 20.26 -0.01
C HIS A 275 -22.77 20.49 1.17
N CYS A 276 -23.15 20.12 2.39
CA CYS A 276 -22.24 20.02 3.52
C CYS A 276 -22.20 18.60 4.09
N GLU A 277 -21.24 18.35 4.97
CA GLU A 277 -21.20 17.13 5.77
C GLU A 277 -22.51 17.01 6.57
N GLU A 278 -23.25 15.92 6.36
CA GLU A 278 -24.62 15.75 6.89
C GLU A 278 -24.60 15.33 8.35
N ILE A 279 -25.37 16.04 9.18
CA ILE A 279 -25.56 15.66 10.57
C ILE A 279 -26.63 14.57 10.65
N ILE A 280 -26.31 13.44 11.28
CA ILE A 280 -27.27 12.34 11.38
C ILE A 280 -28.41 12.72 12.28
N LYS A 281 -29.65 12.58 11.79
CA LYS A 281 -30.87 12.87 12.55
C LYS A 281 -31.58 11.58 12.95
N LYS A 282 -32.07 11.51 14.19
CA LYS A 282 -32.98 10.45 14.67
C LYS A 282 -34.30 11.10 15.06
N ARG A 283 -35.39 10.75 14.35
CA ARG A 283 -36.72 11.38 14.53
C ARG A 283 -36.66 12.91 14.38
N GLY A 284 -35.97 13.37 13.34
CA GLY A 284 -35.79 14.80 13.03
C GLY A 284 -34.77 15.54 13.91
N LYS A 285 -34.26 14.95 14.98
CA LYS A 285 -33.30 15.60 15.89
C LYS A 285 -31.86 15.18 15.59
N PRO A 286 -30.89 16.10 15.55
CA PRO A 286 -29.47 15.78 15.44
C PRO A 286 -29.01 14.77 16.49
N ARG A 287 -28.21 13.80 16.07
CA ARG A 287 -27.52 12.86 16.96
C ARG A 287 -26.25 13.51 17.48
N ILE A 288 -26.37 14.10 18.66
CA ILE A 288 -25.25 14.72 19.36
C ILE A 288 -25.09 14.14 20.76
N ILE A 289 -23.88 14.24 21.29
CA ILE A 289 -23.56 13.98 22.70
C ILE A 289 -22.92 15.24 23.25
N LYS A 290 -23.60 15.89 24.19
CA LYS A 290 -23.01 17.00 24.96
C LYS A 290 -22.03 16.42 25.97
N ARG A 291 -20.80 16.91 25.95
CA ARG A 291 -19.73 16.46 26.83
C ARG A 291 -19.60 17.37 28.05
N LYS A 292 -18.94 16.88 29.10
CA LYS A 292 -18.73 17.62 30.35
C LYS A 292 -17.75 18.79 30.20
N ASP A 293 -16.87 18.73 29.19
CA ASP A 293 -15.89 19.75 28.82
C ASP A 293 -16.51 20.90 28.01
N GLY A 294 -17.84 20.89 27.77
CA GLY A 294 -18.54 21.91 26.98
C GLY A 294 -18.51 21.66 25.47
N LEU A 295 -17.80 20.63 25.00
CA LEU A 295 -17.77 20.26 23.58
C LEU A 295 -18.99 19.42 23.18
N ILE A 296 -19.27 19.40 21.88
CA ILE A 296 -20.32 18.58 21.28
C ILE A 296 -19.69 17.54 20.38
N ALA A 297 -19.99 16.26 20.64
CA ALA A 297 -19.73 15.20 19.68
C ALA A 297 -20.93 15.07 18.73
N VAL A 298 -20.73 15.37 17.45
CA VAL A 298 -21.74 15.36 16.40
C VAL A 298 -21.56 14.13 15.53
N MET A 299 -22.57 13.27 15.42
CA MET A 299 -22.53 12.12 14.54
C MET A 299 -22.88 12.55 13.11
N THR A 300 -21.99 12.29 12.15
CA THR A 300 -22.19 12.66 10.74
C THR A 300 -21.97 11.51 9.79
N ARG A 301 -22.44 11.67 8.55
CA ARG A 301 -22.18 10.72 7.47
C ARG A 301 -20.88 11.10 6.77
N TYR A 302 -20.09 10.08 6.44
CA TYR A 302 -18.92 10.23 5.60
C TYR A 302 -19.31 10.85 4.24
N ALA A 303 -18.60 11.90 3.83
CA ALA A 303 -19.06 12.82 2.79
C ALA A 303 -18.50 12.52 1.37
N GLY A 304 -17.78 11.41 1.18
CA GLY A 304 -17.28 10.97 -0.13
C GLY A 304 -15.76 11.12 -0.30
N GLU A 305 -15.28 10.90 -1.52
CA GLU A 305 -13.84 10.93 -1.82
C GLU A 305 -13.28 12.35 -1.71
N ALA A 306 -12.05 12.52 -1.20
CA ALA A 306 -11.45 13.84 -1.09
C ALA A 306 -11.28 14.49 -2.47
N LEU A 307 -11.68 15.77 -2.60
CA LEU A 307 -11.64 16.51 -3.87
C LEU A 307 -10.22 16.53 -4.50
N ARG A 308 -9.19 16.60 -3.66
CA ARG A 308 -7.78 16.62 -4.09
C ARG A 308 -7.36 15.34 -4.83
N SER A 309 -7.94 14.19 -4.46
CA SER A 309 -7.73 12.91 -5.13
C SER A 309 -8.64 12.75 -6.36
N TYR A 310 -9.89 13.17 -6.21
CA TYR A 310 -10.93 12.96 -7.20
C TYR A 310 -10.75 13.80 -8.47
N LYS A 311 -10.47 15.11 -8.32
CA LYS A 311 -10.46 16.06 -9.45
C LYS A 311 -9.40 15.74 -10.52
N PRO A 312 -8.15 15.37 -10.17
CA PRO A 312 -7.17 14.98 -11.17
C PRO A 312 -7.56 13.74 -11.99
N ALA A 313 -8.34 12.83 -11.41
CA ALA A 313 -8.76 11.58 -12.05
C ALA A 313 -10.04 11.72 -12.89
N ASN A 314 -10.80 12.81 -12.73
CA ASN A 314 -12.09 13.06 -13.39
C ASN A 314 -12.10 14.48 -13.97
N GLN A 315 -11.17 14.78 -14.88
CA GLN A 315 -11.00 16.14 -15.43
C GLN A 315 -12.24 16.64 -16.18
N GLU A 316 -12.98 15.72 -16.81
CA GLU A 316 -14.22 15.98 -17.52
C GLU A 316 -15.34 16.53 -16.62
N GLU A 317 -15.24 16.35 -15.30
CA GLU A 317 -16.20 16.86 -14.32
C GLU A 317 -15.75 18.19 -13.67
N SER A 318 -14.60 18.74 -14.09
CA SER A 318 -13.98 19.91 -13.45
C SER A 318 -14.85 21.16 -13.46
N ASP A 319 -15.59 21.42 -14.55
CA ASP A 319 -16.44 22.60 -14.67
C ASP A 319 -17.60 22.56 -13.67
N GLU A 320 -18.24 21.39 -13.56
CA GLU A 320 -19.33 21.17 -12.61
C GLU A 320 -18.82 21.24 -11.15
N ILE A 321 -17.64 20.69 -10.87
CA ILE A 321 -16.98 20.84 -9.56
C ILE A 321 -16.76 22.32 -9.24
N ASN A 322 -16.17 23.09 -10.16
CA ASN A 322 -15.88 24.51 -9.94
C ASN A 322 -17.18 25.33 -9.75
N ARG A 323 -18.23 25.00 -10.50
CA ARG A 323 -19.56 25.60 -10.35
C ARG A 323 -20.11 25.36 -8.95
N GLN A 324 -20.04 24.13 -8.44
CA GLN A 324 -20.50 23.81 -7.09
C GLN A 324 -19.63 24.47 -6.01
N ILE A 325 -18.31 24.57 -6.19
CA ILE A 325 -17.44 25.34 -5.28
C ILE A 325 -17.92 26.78 -5.16
N GLY A 326 -18.12 27.46 -6.29
CA GLY A 326 -18.60 28.84 -6.32
C GLY A 326 -19.93 28.99 -5.59
N TRP A 327 -20.89 28.12 -5.91
CA TRP A 327 -22.21 28.12 -5.26
C TRP A 327 -22.13 27.90 -3.73
N ILE A 328 -21.31 26.94 -3.27
CA ILE A 328 -21.12 26.68 -1.83
C ILE A 328 -20.51 27.90 -1.14
N VAL A 329 -19.48 28.50 -1.72
CA VAL A 329 -18.81 29.69 -1.17
C VAL A 329 -19.80 30.85 -1.05
N ASP A 330 -20.55 31.13 -2.12
CA ASP A 330 -21.55 32.20 -2.13
C ASP A 330 -22.62 32.00 -1.06
N LYS A 331 -23.10 30.75 -0.90
CA LYS A 331 -24.09 30.40 0.14
C LYS A 331 -23.54 30.53 1.55
N ILE A 332 -22.31 30.07 1.80
CA ILE A 332 -21.66 30.23 3.11
C ILE A 332 -21.51 31.71 3.46
N VAL A 333 -21.02 32.53 2.52
CA VAL A 333 -20.89 33.98 2.72
C VAL A 333 -22.26 34.62 2.97
N ALA A 334 -23.27 34.31 2.17
CA ALA A 334 -24.63 34.86 2.32
C ALA A 334 -25.29 34.45 3.64
N SER A 335 -24.94 33.29 4.19
CA SER A 335 -25.44 32.82 5.49
C SER A 335 -24.77 33.49 6.70
N GLY A 336 -23.72 34.29 6.46
CA GLY A 336 -22.92 34.92 7.51
C GLY A 336 -21.93 33.97 8.21
N ILE A 337 -21.80 32.73 7.74
CA ILE A 337 -20.92 31.72 8.32
C ILE A 337 -19.48 32.00 7.89
N ARG A 338 -18.57 32.02 8.87
CA ARG A 338 -17.12 31.99 8.64
C ARG A 338 -16.62 30.59 8.95
N HIS A 339 -16.38 29.79 7.91
CA HIS A 339 -15.90 28.41 8.05
C HIS A 339 -14.45 28.32 8.59
N GLY A 340 -13.64 29.35 8.41
CA GLY A 340 -12.22 29.38 8.82
C GLY A 340 -11.26 28.80 7.79
N HIS A 341 -11.63 27.73 7.07
CA HIS A 341 -10.72 27.00 6.17
C HIS A 341 -11.43 26.44 4.91
N LEU A 342 -11.93 27.30 4.01
CA LEU A 342 -12.44 26.85 2.70
C LEU A 342 -11.30 26.71 1.68
N HIS A 343 -10.69 25.54 1.64
CA HIS A 343 -9.68 25.17 0.63
C HIS A 343 -9.97 23.80 0.05
N GLY A 344 -9.31 23.43 -1.05
CA GLY A 344 -9.56 22.18 -1.78
C GLY A 344 -9.47 20.89 -0.94
N GLY A 345 -8.76 20.90 0.19
CA GLY A 345 -8.72 19.78 1.14
C GLY A 345 -10.00 19.57 1.97
N ASN A 346 -10.88 20.58 2.06
CA ASN A 346 -12.10 20.56 2.87
C ASN A 346 -13.35 20.36 2.02
N TYR A 347 -13.16 19.73 0.85
CA TYR A 347 -14.24 19.30 -0.02
C TYR A 347 -14.12 17.81 -0.30
N THR A 348 -15.25 17.13 -0.33
CA THR A 348 -15.39 15.74 -0.78
C THR A 348 -16.41 15.66 -1.90
N VAL A 349 -16.25 14.65 -2.76
CA VAL A 349 -17.13 14.39 -3.90
C VAL A 349 -17.88 13.09 -3.67
N LEU A 350 -19.20 13.13 -3.86
CA LEU A 350 -20.09 11.98 -3.79
C LEU A 350 -20.80 11.79 -5.13
N LYS A 351 -20.62 10.65 -5.79
CA LYS A 351 -21.46 10.25 -6.94
C LYS A 351 -22.76 9.65 -6.44
N GLN A 352 -23.89 10.30 -6.71
CA GLN A 352 -25.22 9.82 -6.33
C GLN A 352 -26.18 9.93 -7.53
N LYS A 353 -26.78 8.80 -7.92
CA LYS A 353 -27.74 8.73 -9.04
C LYS A 353 -27.20 9.34 -10.36
N GLY A 354 -25.92 9.13 -10.65
CA GLY A 354 -25.27 9.64 -11.86
C GLY A 354 -24.92 11.13 -11.84
N ARG A 355 -25.05 11.80 -10.69
CA ARG A 355 -24.63 13.19 -10.50
C ARG A 355 -23.49 13.26 -9.48
N ILE A 356 -22.61 14.24 -9.66
CA ILE A 356 -21.61 14.58 -8.65
C ILE A 356 -22.20 15.59 -7.67
N ILE A 357 -22.00 15.34 -6.38
CA ILE A 357 -22.39 16.22 -5.30
C ILE A 357 -21.12 16.55 -4.53
N LEU A 358 -20.74 17.82 -4.59
CA LEU A 358 -19.64 18.36 -3.81
C LEU A 358 -20.13 18.70 -2.42
N LYS A 359 -19.40 18.25 -1.40
CA LYS A 359 -19.70 18.52 0.00
C LYS A 359 -18.55 19.26 0.64
N VAL A 360 -18.85 20.37 1.32
CA VAL A 360 -17.91 20.99 2.25
C VAL A 360 -17.90 20.22 3.57
N ILE A 361 -16.72 19.97 4.11
CA ILE A 361 -16.51 19.23 5.36
C ILE A 361 -15.70 20.08 6.35
N ASP A 362 -15.56 19.59 7.59
CA ASP A 362 -14.65 20.16 8.59
C ASP A 362 -15.08 21.51 9.17
N PHE A 363 -16.29 21.54 9.76
CA PHE A 363 -16.85 22.72 10.43
C PHE A 363 -16.27 22.97 11.84
N ASP A 364 -15.16 22.36 12.23
CA ASP A 364 -14.65 22.41 13.60
C ASP A 364 -14.19 23.81 14.05
N GLN A 365 -13.86 24.68 13.10
CA GLN A 365 -13.54 26.10 13.30
C GLN A 365 -14.62 27.06 12.78
N ALA A 366 -15.77 26.55 12.33
CA ALA A 366 -16.81 27.40 11.81
C ALA A 366 -17.40 28.29 12.92
N VAL A 367 -17.70 29.54 12.60
CA VAL A 367 -18.43 30.45 13.49
C VAL A 367 -19.51 31.17 12.71
N SER A 368 -20.68 31.36 13.33
CA SER A 368 -21.79 32.14 12.81
C SER A 368 -21.96 33.38 13.71
N PRO A 369 -21.17 34.45 13.48
CA PRO A 369 -21.22 35.67 14.30
C PRO A 369 -22.58 36.35 14.32
#